data_AF-A0A7J7N674-F1
#
_entry.id   AF-A0A7J7N674-F1
#
_cell.length_a   1.000
_cell.length_b   1.000
_cell.length_c   1.000
_cell.angle_alpha   90.00
_cell.angle_beta   90.00
_cell.angle_gamma   90.00
#
_symmetry.space_group_name_H-M   'P 1'
#
loop_
_entity.id
_entity.type
_entity.pdbx_description
1 polymer ?
#
loop_
_entity_poly.entity_id
_entity_poly.type
_entity_poly.pdbx_seq_one_letter_code
_entity_poly.pdbx_strand_id
1 'polypeptide(L)'
;MRSYVQSQQRHLILERRNISHRSWILQKKTCKLANFHQELLVKSKADTKVLVKEVKSLRNFQTELKQELGRSFKENSELERVLQKEKHRTEHTKNARGKLLHECGILRHRLQECCVNFLVEEEDKFTVNSSLLDALDLLTTSDNRIGLLLAEAQLLAQDEETSFSNDINGNDLGTDNEIRKMMTNLFIDNARLWKQVNSVICCALKTTITSANSEEETPSRKTALNKFLER
;
A
#
# COMPACT_ATOMS: atom_id res chain seq x y z
N MET A 1 3.18 50.67 -116.47
CA MET A 1 2.14 49.75 -115.96
C MET A 1 2.68 48.40 -115.47
N ARG A 2 3.42 47.60 -116.25
CA ARG A 2 3.92 46.28 -115.81
C ARG A 2 4.81 46.29 -114.56
N SER A 3 5.70 47.28 -114.43
CA SER A 3 6.59 47.43 -113.25
C SER A 3 5.82 47.66 -111.94
N TYR A 4 4.73 48.44 -111.98
CA TYR A 4 3.88 48.72 -110.82
C TYR A 4 3.13 47.46 -110.34
N VAL A 5 2.55 46.71 -111.28
CA VAL A 5 1.88 45.42 -110.98
C VAL A 5 2.87 44.42 -110.38
N GLN A 6 4.09 44.34 -110.92
CA GLN A 6 5.13 43.46 -110.40
C GLN A 6 5.62 43.88 -109.00
N SER A 7 5.66 45.19 -108.72
CA SER A 7 6.00 45.72 -107.39
C SER A 7 4.91 45.40 -106.36
N GLN A 8 3.63 45.60 -106.69
CA GLN A 8 2.53 45.22 -105.79
C GLN A 8 2.49 43.72 -105.53
N GLN A 9 2.76 42.90 -106.55
CA GLN A 9 2.78 41.45 -106.38
C GLN A 9 3.93 40.99 -105.47
N ARG A 10 5.10 41.62 -105.55
CA ARG A 10 6.20 41.38 -104.60
C ARG A 10 5.85 41.78 -103.17
N HIS A 11 5.17 42.93 -102.99
CA HIS A 11 4.71 43.38 -101.69
C HIS A 11 3.73 42.38 -101.05
N LEU A 12 2.71 41.95 -101.80
CA LEU A 12 1.71 40.97 -101.32
C LEU A 12 2.36 39.62 -100.95
N ILE A 13 3.35 39.16 -101.72
CA ILE A 13 4.09 37.93 -101.40
C ILE A 13 4.87 38.09 -100.10
N LEU A 14 5.56 39.23 -99.90
CA LEU A 14 6.32 39.52 -98.68
C LEU A 14 5.40 39.62 -97.46
N GLU A 15 4.26 40.29 -97.59
CA GLU A 15 3.25 40.44 -96.55
C GLU A 15 2.63 39.10 -96.17
N ARG A 16 2.26 38.26 -97.15
CA ARG A 16 1.79 36.89 -96.91
C ARG A 16 2.83 36.04 -96.17
N ARG A 17 4.12 36.18 -96.52
CA ARG A 17 5.21 35.49 -95.83
C ARG A 17 5.37 35.95 -94.39
N ASN A 18 5.28 37.27 -94.15
CA ASN A 18 5.33 37.84 -92.80
C ASN A 18 4.14 37.40 -91.94
N ILE A 19 2.93 37.39 -92.49
CA ILE A 19 1.73 36.89 -91.83
C ILE A 19 1.89 35.41 -91.49
N SER A 20 2.34 34.60 -92.45
CA SER A 20 2.57 33.16 -92.24
C SER A 20 3.60 32.90 -91.13
N HIS A 21 4.70 33.65 -91.11
CA HIS A 21 5.72 33.52 -90.08
C HIS A 21 5.19 33.93 -88.68
N ARG A 22 4.45 35.05 -88.60
CA ARG A 22 3.80 35.48 -87.35
C ARG A 22 2.79 34.45 -86.86
N SER A 23 1.98 33.91 -87.76
CA SER A 23 1.03 32.83 -87.45
C SER A 23 1.72 31.60 -86.89
N TRP A 24 2.84 31.17 -87.51
CA TRP A 24 3.63 30.04 -87.02
C TRP A 24 4.21 30.29 -85.63
N ILE A 25 4.75 31.50 -85.37
CA ILE A 25 5.26 31.86 -84.04
C ILE A 25 4.14 31.83 -83.00
N LEU A 26 2.98 32.40 -83.30
CA LEU A 26 1.83 32.41 -82.39
C LEU A 26 1.35 30.99 -82.12
N GLN A 27 1.22 30.15 -83.15
CA GLN A 27 0.84 28.74 -83.01
C GLN A 27 1.84 27.96 -82.16
N LYS A 28 3.14 28.21 -82.31
CA LYS A 28 4.17 27.60 -81.47
C LYS A 28 4.05 28.05 -80.01
N LYS A 29 3.76 29.32 -79.75
CA LYS A 29 3.55 29.86 -78.39
C LYS A 29 2.29 29.29 -77.75
N THR A 30 1.19 29.20 -78.49
CA THR A 30 -0.08 28.63 -77.98
C THR A 30 0.07 27.14 -77.67
N CYS A 31 0.76 26.38 -78.53
CA CYS A 31 1.07 24.97 -78.28
C CYS A 31 1.89 24.77 -76.98
N LYS A 32 2.94 25.58 -76.79
CA LYS A 32 3.74 25.55 -75.54
C LYS A 32 2.92 25.87 -74.30
N LEU A 33 2.08 26.91 -74.37
CA LEU A 33 1.22 27.30 -73.26
C LEU A 33 0.19 26.23 -72.93
N ALA A 34 -0.40 25.59 -73.95
CA ALA A 34 -1.35 24.49 -73.77
C ALA A 34 -0.70 23.29 -73.07
N ASN A 35 0.52 22.91 -73.47
CA ASN A 35 1.25 21.81 -72.83
C ASN A 35 1.57 22.11 -71.36
N PHE A 36 2.09 23.31 -71.08
CA PHE A 36 2.39 23.73 -69.71
C PHE A 36 1.14 23.76 -68.82
N HIS A 37 0.01 24.25 -69.35
CA HIS A 37 -1.26 24.23 -68.63
C HIS A 37 -1.70 22.79 -68.33
N GLN A 38 -1.57 21.87 -69.28
CA GLN A 38 -1.90 20.46 -69.08
C GLN A 38 -1.02 19.81 -67.99
N GLU A 39 0.28 20.10 -67.98
CA GLU A 39 1.21 19.62 -66.93
C GLU A 39 0.82 20.14 -65.55
N LEU A 40 0.49 21.44 -65.44
CA LEU A 40 0.01 22.04 -64.20
C LEU A 40 -1.30 21.41 -63.71
N LEU A 41 -2.25 21.13 -64.61
CA LEU A 41 -3.50 20.46 -64.24
C LEU A 41 -3.25 19.05 -63.70
N VAL A 42 -2.37 18.28 -64.35
CA VAL A 42 -2.01 16.92 -63.88
C VAL A 42 -1.35 16.99 -62.51
N LYS A 43 -0.42 17.93 -62.30
CA LYS A 43 0.23 18.15 -61.00
C LYS A 43 -0.78 18.54 -59.92
N SER A 44 -1.62 19.53 -60.17
CA SER A 44 -2.65 19.99 -59.24
C SER A 44 -3.63 18.86 -58.85
N LYS A 45 -4.01 18.02 -59.82
CA LYS A 45 -4.86 16.85 -59.57
C LYS A 45 -4.17 15.80 -58.70
N ALA A 46 -2.87 15.58 -58.90
CA ALA A 46 -2.07 14.67 -58.09
C ALA A 46 -1.95 15.19 -56.64
N ASP A 47 -1.61 16.47 -56.47
CA ASP A 47 -1.48 17.12 -55.16
C ASP A 47 -2.82 17.06 -54.40
N THR A 48 -3.93 17.37 -55.07
CA THR A 48 -5.28 17.27 -54.48
C THR A 48 -5.58 15.85 -53.99
N LYS A 49 -5.15 14.82 -54.74
CA LYS A 49 -5.36 13.42 -54.33
C LYS A 49 -4.56 13.05 -53.08
N VAL A 50 -3.34 13.58 -52.94
CA VAL A 50 -2.51 13.38 -51.74
C VAL A 50 -3.17 14.06 -50.54
N LEU A 51 -3.56 15.33 -50.67
CA LEU A 51 -4.24 16.08 -49.61
C LEU A 51 -5.53 15.38 -49.14
N VAL A 52 -6.34 14.84 -50.07
CA VAL A 52 -7.54 14.07 -49.70
C VAL A 52 -7.20 12.83 -48.88
N LYS A 53 -6.11 12.11 -49.23
CA LYS A 53 -5.66 10.96 -48.45
C LYS A 53 -5.19 11.36 -47.06
N GLU A 54 -4.40 12.42 -46.95
CA GLU A 54 -3.92 12.93 -45.67
C GLU A 54 -5.06 13.38 -44.77
N VAL A 55 -6.01 14.17 -45.30
CA VAL A 55 -7.20 14.59 -44.55
C VAL A 55 -8.02 13.38 -44.09
N LYS A 56 -8.14 12.34 -44.92
CA LYS A 56 -8.83 11.10 -44.53
C LYS A 56 -8.09 10.38 -43.40
N SER A 57 -6.77 10.22 -43.52
CA SER A 57 -5.94 9.60 -42.47
C SER A 57 -5.98 10.39 -41.16
N LEU A 58 -5.89 11.73 -41.22
CA LEU A 58 -5.98 12.60 -40.04
C LEU A 58 -7.33 12.50 -39.35
N ARG A 59 -8.44 12.45 -40.11
CA ARG A 59 -9.78 12.25 -39.55
C ARG A 59 -9.91 10.90 -38.84
N ASN A 60 -9.40 9.83 -39.44
CA ASN A 60 -9.40 8.51 -38.82
C ASN A 60 -8.58 8.51 -37.53
N PHE A 61 -7.37 9.07 -37.56
CA PHE A 61 -6.51 9.16 -36.38
C PHE A 61 -7.15 10.00 -35.27
N GLN A 62 -7.81 11.11 -35.63
CA GLN A 62 -8.57 11.92 -34.67
C GLN A 62 -9.70 11.13 -34.01
N THR A 63 -10.41 10.27 -34.76
CA THR A 63 -11.46 9.41 -34.18
C THR A 63 -10.89 8.34 -33.26
N GLU A 64 -9.77 7.71 -33.63
CA GLU A 64 -9.07 6.72 -32.80
C GLU A 64 -8.58 7.34 -31.48
N LEU A 65 -7.96 8.53 -31.55
CA LEU A 65 -7.51 9.25 -30.35
C LEU A 65 -8.67 9.61 -29.42
N LYS A 66 -9.81 10.04 -29.95
CA LYS A 66 -10.99 10.34 -29.12
C LYS A 66 -11.52 9.08 -28.44
N GLN A 67 -11.51 7.95 -29.13
CA GLN A 67 -11.91 6.67 -28.55
C GLN A 67 -10.94 6.23 -27.45
N GLU A 68 -9.64 6.34 -27.69
CA GLU A 68 -8.60 6.02 -26.72
C GLU A 68 -8.70 6.89 -25.46
N LEU A 69 -8.87 8.21 -25.65
CA LEU A 69 -9.08 9.14 -24.54
C LEU A 69 -10.31 8.76 -23.70
N GLY A 70 -11.41 8.38 -24.35
CA GLY A 70 -12.62 7.92 -23.66
C GLY A 70 -12.41 6.63 -22.86
N ARG A 71 -11.66 5.66 -23.42
CA ARG A 71 -11.29 4.42 -22.71
C ARG A 71 -10.41 4.72 -21.51
N SER A 72 -9.33 5.47 -21.72
CA SER A 72 -8.38 5.86 -20.67
C SER A 72 -9.08 6.63 -19.55
N PHE A 73 -9.99 7.56 -19.86
CA PHE A 73 -10.76 8.28 -18.84
C PHE A 73 -11.63 7.34 -17.99
N LYS A 74 -12.28 6.35 -18.61
CA LYS A 74 -13.10 5.36 -17.90
C LYS A 74 -12.26 4.46 -17.00
N GLU A 75 -11.13 3.97 -17.51
CA GLU A 75 -10.17 3.17 -16.73
C GLU A 75 -9.60 3.96 -15.56
N ASN A 76 -9.20 5.22 -15.78
CA ASN A 76 -8.68 6.08 -14.72
C ASN A 76 -9.72 6.36 -13.63
N SER A 77 -10.98 6.58 -14.01
CA SER A 77 -12.08 6.78 -13.05
C SER A 77 -12.34 5.53 -12.21
N GLU A 78 -12.26 4.35 -12.81
CA GLU A 78 -12.43 3.08 -12.12
C GLU A 78 -11.25 2.78 -11.17
N LEU A 79 -10.02 3.04 -11.61
CA LEU A 79 -8.83 2.92 -10.77
C LEU A 79 -8.87 3.87 -9.58
N GLU A 80 -9.28 5.12 -9.77
CA GLU A 80 -9.45 6.09 -8.68
C GLU A 80 -10.46 5.57 -7.64
N ARG A 81 -11.58 5.00 -8.10
CA ARG A 81 -12.60 4.40 -7.21
C ARG A 81 -12.03 3.24 -6.38
N VAL A 82 -11.27 2.34 -7.01
CA VAL A 82 -10.61 1.23 -6.32
C VAL A 82 -9.56 1.73 -5.34
N LEU A 83 -8.77 2.74 -5.72
CA LEU A 83 -7.76 3.35 -4.87
C LEU A 83 -8.38 3.99 -3.62
N GLN A 84 -9.49 4.72 -3.75
CA GLN A 84 -10.18 5.29 -2.59
C GLN A 84 -10.71 4.20 -1.67
N LYS A 85 -11.29 3.12 -2.22
CA LYS A 85 -11.75 1.97 -1.42
C LYS A 85 -10.59 1.33 -0.65
N GLU A 86 -9.45 1.13 -1.31
CA GLU A 86 -8.26 0.54 -0.70
C GLU A 86 -7.67 1.44 0.39
N LYS A 87 -7.67 2.76 0.17
CA LYS A 87 -7.23 3.75 1.16
C LYS A 87 -8.10 3.72 2.41
N HIS A 88 -9.42 3.67 2.24
CA HIS A 88 -10.36 3.52 3.35
C HIS A 88 -10.15 2.20 4.11
N ARG A 89 -9.97 1.10 3.38
CA ARG A 89 -9.66 -0.20 3.99
C ARG A 89 -8.38 -0.15 4.81
N THR A 90 -7.31 0.39 4.23
CA THR A 90 -5.99 0.51 4.89
C THR A 90 -6.07 1.36 6.16
N GLU A 91 -6.77 2.50 6.11
CA GLU A 91 -6.94 3.37 7.26
C GLU A 91 -7.77 2.69 8.37
N HIS A 92 -8.80 1.93 7.99
CA HIS A 92 -9.60 1.15 8.93
C HIS A 92 -8.74 0.08 9.64
N THR A 93 -7.99 -0.73 8.89
CA THR A 93 -7.07 -1.73 9.46
C THR A 93 -6.03 -1.07 10.36
N LYS A 94 -5.44 0.05 9.93
CA LYS A 94 -4.45 0.79 10.73
C LYS A 94 -5.03 1.25 12.06
N ASN A 95 -6.27 1.75 12.06
CA ASN A 95 -6.96 2.16 13.28
C ASN A 95 -7.29 0.97 14.19
N ALA A 96 -7.74 -0.16 13.63
CA ALA A 96 -7.98 -1.38 14.39
C ALA A 96 -6.69 -1.91 15.05
N ARG A 97 -5.59 -2.00 14.30
CA ARG A 97 -4.26 -2.37 14.82
C ARG A 97 -3.77 -1.40 15.89
N GLY A 98 -4.02 -0.09 15.73
CA GLY A 98 -3.69 0.93 16.73
C GLY A 98 -4.42 0.70 18.06
N LYS A 99 -5.72 0.35 18.01
CA LYS A 99 -6.50 0.00 19.22
C LYS A 99 -5.96 -1.26 19.89
N LEU A 100 -5.72 -2.32 19.13
CA LEU A 100 -5.17 -3.57 19.65
C LEU A 100 -3.81 -3.35 20.34
N LEU A 101 -2.92 -2.56 19.73
CA LEU A 101 -1.63 -2.21 20.34
C LEU A 101 -1.80 -1.43 21.65
N HIS A 102 -2.78 -0.51 21.70
CA HIS A 102 -3.08 0.24 22.90
C HIS A 102 -3.58 -0.66 24.04
N GLU A 103 -4.52 -1.56 23.75
CA GLU A 103 -5.05 -2.54 24.70
C GLU A 103 -3.93 -3.47 25.23
N CYS A 104 -3.09 -3.98 24.33
CA CYS A 104 -1.91 -4.76 24.71
C CYS A 104 -0.95 -3.95 25.61
N GLY A 105 -0.78 -2.66 25.32
CA GLY A 105 0.01 -1.75 26.14
C GLY A 105 -0.53 -1.62 27.56
N ILE A 106 -1.85 -1.49 27.71
CA ILE A 106 -2.54 -1.43 29.01
C ILE A 106 -2.35 -2.73 29.78
N LEU A 107 -2.61 -3.88 29.14
CA LEU A 107 -2.44 -5.19 29.78
C LEU A 107 -1.02 -5.41 30.28
N ARG A 108 -0.02 -5.06 29.47
CA ARG A 108 1.40 -5.15 29.85
C ARG A 108 1.72 -4.27 31.04
N HIS A 109 1.25 -3.02 31.04
CA HIS A 109 1.48 -2.09 32.13
C HIS A 109 0.85 -2.59 33.43
N ARG A 110 -0.41 -3.02 33.39
CA ARG A 110 -1.11 -3.55 34.58
C ARG A 110 -0.51 -4.86 35.07
N LEU A 111 -0.03 -5.73 34.18
CA LEU A 111 0.70 -6.93 34.58
C LEU A 111 1.99 -6.57 35.33
N GLN A 112 2.74 -5.58 34.83
CA GLN A 112 3.93 -5.08 35.51
C GLN A 112 3.62 -4.51 36.90
N GLU A 113 2.50 -3.81 37.09
CA GLU A 113 2.05 -3.34 38.41
C GLU A 113 1.62 -4.47 39.36
N CYS A 114 1.30 -5.64 38.83
CA CYS A 114 1.00 -6.81 39.65
C CYS A 114 2.28 -7.54 40.09
N CYS A 115 3.41 -7.30 39.43
CA CYS A 115 4.68 -7.90 39.79
C CYS A 115 5.23 -7.23 41.05
N VAL A 116 5.41 -8.00 42.12
CA VAL A 116 5.96 -7.49 43.38
C VAL A 116 7.49 -7.59 43.33
N ASN A 117 8.18 -6.46 43.38
CA ASN A 117 9.64 -6.41 43.40
C ASN A 117 10.16 -6.59 44.84
N PHE A 118 10.29 -7.84 45.29
CA PHE A 118 10.81 -8.18 46.63
C PHE A 118 12.31 -7.87 46.85
N LEU A 119 13.02 -7.33 45.86
CA LEU A 119 14.49 -7.25 45.84
C LEU A 119 15.07 -5.84 45.86
N VAL A 120 14.26 -4.77 45.90
CA VAL A 120 14.76 -3.40 45.66
C VAL A 120 14.75 -2.50 46.89
N GLU A 121 13.92 -2.76 47.90
CA GLU A 121 13.82 -1.87 49.05
C GLU A 121 13.95 -2.67 50.36
N GLU A 122 14.73 -2.10 51.28
CA GLU A 122 14.88 -2.48 52.71
C GLU A 122 16.03 -3.43 53.09
N GLU A 123 17.25 -2.89 53.00
CA GLU A 123 18.38 -3.23 53.89
C GLU A 123 18.15 -2.81 55.37
N ASP A 124 16.98 -2.27 55.74
CA ASP A 124 16.77 -1.64 57.05
C ASP A 124 15.73 -2.36 57.92
N LYS A 125 16.24 -3.26 58.75
CA LYS A 125 15.82 -3.45 60.16
C LYS A 125 14.32 -3.63 60.44
N PHE A 126 13.64 -4.58 59.78
CA PHE A 126 12.34 -5.08 60.24
C PHE A 126 12.42 -6.44 60.95
N THR A 127 11.63 -6.61 62.00
CA THR A 127 11.38 -7.90 62.67
C THR A 127 10.96 -8.95 61.63
N VAL A 128 11.84 -9.92 61.41
CA VAL A 128 11.81 -10.90 60.30
C VAL A 128 10.43 -11.54 60.11
N ASN A 129 9.74 -11.92 61.18
CA ASN A 129 8.47 -12.65 61.06
C ASN A 129 7.26 -11.78 60.66
N SER A 130 7.22 -10.49 61.05
CA SER A 130 6.12 -9.59 60.67
C SER A 130 6.25 -9.14 59.21
N SER A 131 7.47 -8.92 58.74
CA SER A 131 7.76 -8.56 57.34
C SER A 131 7.49 -9.73 56.38
N LEU A 132 7.77 -10.97 56.80
CA LEU A 132 7.48 -12.17 55.99
C LEU A 132 5.97 -12.45 55.83
N LEU A 133 5.16 -12.13 56.84
CA LEU A 133 3.69 -12.24 56.75
C LEU A 133 3.10 -11.16 55.82
N ASP A 134 3.57 -9.92 55.93
CA ASP A 134 3.16 -8.82 55.04
C ASP A 134 3.54 -9.10 53.57
N ALA A 135 4.73 -9.67 53.34
CA ALA A 135 5.15 -10.15 52.02
C ALA A 135 4.23 -11.25 51.46
N LEU A 136 3.68 -12.12 52.32
CA LEU A 136 2.75 -13.17 51.93
C LEU A 136 1.38 -12.61 51.52
N ASP A 137 0.92 -11.58 52.22
CA ASP A 137 -0.33 -10.88 51.89
C ASP A 137 -0.20 -10.06 50.59
N LEU A 138 0.97 -9.46 50.35
CA LEU A 138 1.32 -8.81 49.07
C LEU A 138 1.34 -9.80 47.90
N LEU A 139 1.92 -11.00 48.08
CA LEU A 139 1.88 -12.08 47.08
C LEU A 139 0.46 -12.53 46.79
N THR A 140 -0.36 -12.69 47.83
CA THR A 140 -1.76 -13.10 47.69
C THR A 140 -2.56 -12.05 46.92
N THR A 141 -2.32 -10.76 47.21
CA THR A 141 -2.93 -9.64 46.50
C THR A 141 -2.48 -9.60 45.03
N SER A 142 -1.19 -9.80 44.77
CA SER A 142 -0.62 -9.92 43.42
C SER A 142 -1.29 -11.05 42.63
N ASP A 143 -1.38 -12.26 43.20
CA ASP A 143 -2.00 -13.42 42.56
C ASP A 143 -3.48 -13.20 42.21
N ASN A 144 -4.22 -12.51 43.08
CA ASN A 144 -5.62 -12.14 42.83
C ASN A 144 -5.72 -11.13 41.67
N ARG A 145 -4.85 -10.10 41.65
CA ARG A 145 -4.82 -9.10 40.56
C ARG A 145 -4.41 -9.72 39.22
N ILE A 146 -3.43 -10.62 39.20
CA ILE A 146 -3.04 -11.37 37.99
C ILE A 146 -4.19 -12.26 37.51
N GLY A 147 -4.94 -12.88 38.44
CA GLY A 147 -6.14 -13.65 38.12
C GLY A 147 -7.21 -12.83 37.39
N LEU A 148 -7.45 -11.59 37.83
CA LEU A 148 -8.37 -10.68 37.16
C LEU A 148 -7.87 -10.25 35.76
N LEU A 149 -6.58 -9.96 35.62
CA LEU A 149 -5.98 -9.61 34.33
C LEU A 149 -6.05 -10.76 33.31
N LEU A 150 -5.91 -12.00 33.77
CA LEU A 150 -6.08 -13.18 32.94
C LEU A 150 -7.50 -13.28 32.36
N ALA A 151 -8.52 -13.02 33.16
CA ALA A 151 -9.90 -13.04 32.70
C ALA A 151 -10.16 -11.92 31.67
N GLU A 152 -9.62 -10.73 31.90
CA GLU A 152 -9.72 -9.60 30.96
C GLU A 152 -9.03 -9.90 29.63
N ALA A 153 -7.82 -10.46 29.65
CA ALA A 153 -7.11 -10.86 28.44
C ALA A 153 -7.88 -11.93 27.63
N GLN A 154 -8.54 -12.87 28.32
CA GLN A 154 -9.37 -13.89 27.68
C GLN A 154 -10.63 -13.32 27.02
N LEU A 155 -11.26 -12.32 27.63
CA LEU A 155 -12.40 -11.61 27.03
C LEU A 155 -11.97 -10.84 25.77
N LEU A 156 -10.81 -10.18 25.80
CA LEU A 156 -10.24 -9.47 24.64
C LEU A 156 -9.92 -10.40 23.45
N ALA A 157 -9.68 -11.68 23.70
CA ALA A 157 -9.56 -12.68 22.63
C ALA A 157 -10.90 -13.14 22.04
N GLN A 158 -12.02 -12.96 22.76
CA GLN A 158 -13.36 -13.39 22.32
C GLN A 158 -14.20 -12.27 21.67
N ASP A 159 -13.95 -11.01 22.03
CA ASP A 159 -14.85 -9.87 21.74
C ASP A 159 -15.04 -9.53 20.24
N GLU A 160 -14.31 -10.18 19.33
CA GLU A 160 -14.46 -9.97 17.87
C GLU A 160 -14.95 -11.17 17.05
N GLU A 161 -15.16 -12.36 17.64
CA GLU A 161 -15.84 -13.44 16.88
C GLU A 161 -17.31 -13.08 16.57
N THR A 162 -17.89 -12.09 17.25
CA THR A 162 -19.32 -11.74 17.17
C THR A 162 -19.64 -10.41 16.48
N SER A 163 -18.63 -9.59 16.16
CA SER A 163 -18.85 -8.25 15.59
C SER A 163 -18.61 -8.23 14.08
N PHE A 164 -19.72 -8.43 13.35
CA PHE A 164 -19.91 -8.12 11.93
C PHE A 164 -19.28 -9.08 10.91
N SER A 165 -19.93 -10.24 10.81
CA SER A 165 -20.41 -10.73 9.50
C SER A 165 -21.04 -9.54 8.75
N ASN A 166 -20.33 -8.99 7.76
CA ASN A 166 -20.84 -8.78 6.40
C ASN A 166 -19.74 -8.11 5.54
N ASP A 167 -19.29 -8.87 4.56
CA ASP A 167 -18.82 -8.43 3.25
C ASP A 167 -17.43 -7.75 3.09
N ILE A 168 -16.52 -8.60 2.56
CA ILE A 168 -15.58 -8.38 1.43
C ILE A 168 -14.08 -8.55 1.76
N ASN A 169 -13.54 -9.68 1.30
CA ASN A 169 -12.11 -10.04 1.09
C ASN A 169 -11.18 -9.92 2.32
N GLY A 170 -10.76 -11.01 2.98
CA GLY A 170 -10.18 -12.22 2.39
C GLY A 170 -8.65 -12.20 2.37
N ASN A 171 -8.01 -11.83 3.50
CA ASN A 171 -6.72 -12.34 4.01
C ASN A 171 -6.27 -11.52 5.25
N ASP A 172 -6.41 -10.20 5.18
CA ASP A 172 -5.85 -9.26 6.18
C ASP A 172 -6.52 -9.38 7.56
N LEU A 173 -7.85 -9.55 7.59
CA LEU A 173 -8.61 -9.84 8.82
C LEU A 173 -8.21 -11.17 9.48
N GLY A 174 -7.82 -12.17 8.67
CA GLY A 174 -7.38 -13.47 9.17
C GLY A 174 -6.04 -13.35 9.91
N THR A 175 -5.08 -12.64 9.31
CA THR A 175 -3.78 -12.37 9.93
C THR A 175 -3.91 -11.50 11.19
N ASP A 176 -4.79 -10.50 11.20
CA ASP A 176 -4.99 -9.65 12.38
C ASP A 176 -5.62 -10.42 13.56
N ASN A 177 -6.58 -11.32 13.29
CA ASN A 177 -7.14 -12.19 14.31
C ASN A 177 -6.10 -13.19 14.85
N GLU A 178 -5.25 -13.74 13.97
CA GLU A 178 -4.13 -14.60 14.37
C GLU A 178 -3.12 -13.86 15.25
N ILE A 179 -2.75 -12.62 14.89
CA ILE A 179 -1.85 -11.77 15.68
C ILE A 179 -2.47 -11.47 17.05
N ARG A 180 -3.75 -11.10 17.10
CA ARG A 180 -4.47 -10.88 18.36
C ARG A 180 -4.44 -12.12 19.25
N LYS A 181 -4.79 -13.28 18.69
CA LYS A 181 -4.76 -14.56 19.39
C LYS A 181 -3.37 -14.90 19.91
N MET A 182 -2.33 -14.71 19.09
CA MET A 182 -0.95 -14.92 19.49
C MET A 182 -0.57 -13.99 20.66
N MET A 183 -0.90 -12.70 20.56
CA MET A 183 -0.58 -11.71 21.59
C MET A 183 -1.30 -12.01 22.91
N THR A 184 -2.58 -12.36 22.86
CA THR A 184 -3.34 -12.78 24.05
C THR A 184 -2.76 -14.05 24.67
N ASN A 185 -2.38 -15.05 23.88
CA ASN A 185 -1.75 -16.26 24.40
C ASN A 185 -0.43 -15.95 25.10
N LEU A 186 0.41 -15.07 24.53
CA LEU A 186 1.65 -14.62 25.15
C LEU A 186 1.39 -13.91 26.49
N PHE A 187 0.35 -13.08 26.58
CA PHE A 187 -0.06 -12.46 27.86
C PHE A 187 -0.51 -13.49 28.89
N ILE A 188 -1.32 -14.47 28.47
CA ILE A 188 -1.82 -15.54 29.34
C ILE A 188 -0.65 -16.36 29.90
N ASP A 189 0.29 -16.75 29.04
CA ASP A 189 1.45 -17.53 29.44
C ASP A 189 2.36 -16.74 30.40
N ASN A 190 2.58 -15.45 30.12
CA ASN A 190 3.34 -14.57 31.00
C ASN A 190 2.69 -14.42 32.38
N ALA A 191 1.37 -14.17 32.43
CA ALA A 191 0.64 -14.09 33.69
C ALA A 191 0.65 -15.42 34.47
N ARG A 192 0.57 -16.57 33.78
CA ARG A 192 0.71 -17.89 34.41
C ARG A 192 2.11 -18.10 35.00
N LEU A 193 3.16 -17.69 34.30
CA LEU A 193 4.53 -17.74 34.81
C LEU A 193 4.67 -16.91 36.09
N TRP A 194 4.12 -15.69 36.13
CA TRP A 194 4.14 -14.87 37.34
C TRP A 194 3.41 -15.52 38.52
N LYS A 195 2.25 -16.15 38.31
CA LYS A 195 1.58 -16.91 39.38
C LYS A 195 2.42 -18.09 39.87
N GLN A 196 3.12 -18.78 38.96
CA GLN A 196 4.03 -19.87 39.36
C GLN A 196 5.20 -19.34 40.21
N VAL A 197 5.79 -18.21 39.82
CA VAL A 197 6.84 -17.54 40.60
C VAL A 197 6.32 -17.13 41.97
N ASN A 198 5.16 -16.47 42.04
CA ASN A 198 4.52 -16.10 43.31
C ASN A 198 4.28 -17.30 44.22
N SER A 199 3.84 -18.44 43.66
CA SER A 199 3.66 -19.68 44.41
C SER A 199 4.99 -20.22 44.97
N VAL A 200 6.08 -20.17 44.19
CA VAL A 200 7.41 -20.62 44.65
C VAL A 200 7.93 -19.71 45.77
N ILE A 201 7.80 -18.40 45.63
CA ILE A 201 8.18 -17.43 46.67
C ILE A 201 7.34 -17.66 47.93
N CYS A 202 6.02 -17.81 47.80
CA CYS A 202 5.13 -18.15 48.91
C CYS A 202 5.58 -19.40 49.67
N CYS A 203 5.91 -20.48 48.94
CA CYS A 203 6.39 -21.71 49.55
C CYS A 203 7.70 -21.49 50.31
N ALA A 204 8.65 -20.78 49.72
CA ALA A 204 9.92 -20.45 50.36
C ALA A 204 9.72 -19.60 51.64
N LEU A 205 8.88 -18.56 51.58
CA LEU A 205 8.56 -17.71 52.74
C LEU A 205 7.89 -18.52 53.86
N LYS A 206 6.90 -19.36 53.53
CA LYS A 206 6.24 -20.24 54.51
C LYS A 206 7.22 -21.20 55.18
N THR A 207 8.15 -21.79 54.42
CA THR A 207 9.18 -22.67 55.00
C THR A 207 10.10 -21.92 55.97
N THR A 208 10.48 -20.67 55.64
CA THR A 208 11.27 -19.80 56.53
C THR A 208 10.51 -19.48 57.82
N ILE A 209 9.23 -19.11 57.72
CA ILE A 209 8.39 -18.83 58.90
C ILE A 209 8.24 -20.09 59.78
N THR A 210 7.99 -21.26 59.20
CA THR A 210 7.86 -22.51 59.98
C THR A 210 9.16 -22.92 60.65
N SER A 211 10.32 -22.68 60.01
CA SER A 211 11.64 -22.95 60.60
C SER A 211 12.00 -21.97 61.71
N ALA A 212 11.53 -20.71 61.66
CA ALA A 212 11.76 -19.72 62.70
C ALA A 212 10.88 -19.94 63.94
N ASN A 213 9.71 -20.56 63.76
CA ASN A 213 8.80 -20.91 64.86
C ASN A 213 9.12 -22.27 65.53
N SER A 214 10.07 -23.03 64.98
CA SER A 214 10.46 -24.36 65.45
C SER A 214 11.84 -24.39 66.12
N GLU A 215 12.28 -23.30 66.76
CA GLU A 215 13.46 -23.33 67.62
C GLU A 215 13.17 -24.05 68.96
N GLU A 216 12.92 -25.35 68.88
CA GLU A 216 13.42 -26.33 69.84
C GLU A 216 13.69 -27.63 69.06
N GLU A 217 14.95 -28.09 69.13
CA GLU A 217 15.54 -29.29 68.51
C GLU A 217 16.02 -29.21 67.04
N THR A 218 17.33 -28.94 66.89
CA THR A 218 18.16 -29.50 65.81
C THR A 218 18.25 -31.04 65.97
N PRO A 219 18.29 -31.85 64.87
CA PRO A 219 19.51 -31.89 64.05
C PRO A 219 19.38 -32.10 62.53
N SER A 220 20.41 -31.58 61.86
CA SER A 220 21.00 -32.04 60.58
C SER A 220 20.40 -31.50 59.26
N ARG A 221 20.96 -30.36 58.84
CA ARG A 221 20.99 -29.90 57.44
C ARG A 221 21.58 -31.01 56.53
N LYS A 222 20.73 -31.62 55.72
CA LYS A 222 21.12 -32.19 54.43
C LYS A 222 20.29 -31.55 53.33
N THR A 223 20.84 -30.48 52.75
CA THR A 223 20.26 -29.77 51.61
C THR A 223 20.29 -30.67 50.38
N ALA A 224 19.17 -30.76 49.66
CA ALA A 224 19.04 -31.48 48.39
C ALA A 224 19.89 -30.89 47.24
N LEU A 225 20.61 -29.80 47.49
CA LEU A 225 21.50 -29.15 46.52
C LEU A 225 22.75 -29.99 46.19
N ASN A 226 23.21 -30.85 47.10
CA ASN A 226 24.40 -31.70 46.87
C ASN A 226 24.16 -32.86 45.89
N LYS A 227 22.91 -33.15 45.50
CA LYS A 227 22.61 -34.21 44.52
C LYS A 227 22.78 -33.77 43.06
N PHE A 228 22.93 -32.47 42.80
CA PHE A 228 23.04 -31.94 41.43
C PHE A 228 24.46 -31.52 41.03
N LEU A 229 25.45 -31.61 41.93
CA LEU A 229 26.84 -31.22 41.66
C LEU A 229 27.81 -32.40 41.52
N GLU A 230 27.34 -33.64 41.66
CA GLU A 230 28.12 -34.84 41.32
C GLU A 230 27.49 -35.57 40.12
N ARG A 231 27.67 -34.98 38.93
CA ARG A 231 27.89 -35.73 37.68
C ARG A 231 28.35 -34.83 36.55
#